data_AF-R8BJ02-F1
#
_entry.id   AF-R8BJ02-F1
#
_cell.length_a   1.000
_cell.length_b   1.000
_cell.length_c   1.000
_cell.angle_alpha   90.00
_cell.angle_beta   90.00
_cell.angle_gamma   90.00
#
_symmetry.space_group_name_H-M   'P 1'
#
loop_
_entity.id
_entity.type
_entity.pdbx_description
1 polymer ?
#
loop_
_entity_poly.entity_id
_entity_poly.type
_entity_poly.pdbx_seq_one_letter_code
_entity_poly.pdbx_strand_id
1 'polypeptide(L)'
;MYARQFALLALLCPAALSSSAVAAPQDGDGDGVFGGGQHVIADPEPADFSCDLPEPLAPSGDGLPSADDLFGSHDALLKQVKRHAALVKVPSICYDDLGDFDKDERWAPFYTFHEVLAETFPLIHSHFTIEKVNTFGLVYTLKGSDSSLKPLMLTAHQDVVPVADPTTWTYPPFSAHFDGTWLWGRGASDDKNSMTGLLSAVEGLLAEGFTPKRTILLAFGFDEECSGRRGAGSIARHLEAIYGNDSIAIILDEGGMGLQLLDGDALYALPAVMEKGHVDVWFELHVVGGHSSVPFPHTGIGIVSEIVAALESRPYEPLLTKGSPIYNHFVCQARYSPDAEPKITKLLKEGDLKALTDELVSIDRPTHFRLQTSQSVDYISGGQKINAMPEVIKLGVNYRVAPQNSIPEIQHNIVKYIQPIVEKYRLTVKPFEGDKGYEDYKSVYESASIEALEDGVKPFYEVDYNGTLVLTSSQQTLVAPVSPTSGAVWDVFSGTIQHSFAFEGGKVIPTGELMTGNTDTRHYLGLTRNVYRWTPTRQGGSDGVHTINERINMTVHMEAVRFYYNLVRNFDASDA
;
A
#
# COMPACT_ATOMS: atom_id res chain seq x y z
N MET A 1 35.75 36.88 -37.28
CA MET A 1 37.02 37.47 -37.77
C MET A 1 37.80 37.93 -36.54
N TYR A 2 38.99 37.36 -36.31
CA TYR A 2 40.08 37.72 -35.37
C TYR A 2 39.72 38.02 -33.90
N ALA A 3 39.99 37.12 -32.94
CA ALA A 3 41.28 36.69 -32.36
C ALA A 3 41.92 37.79 -31.48
N ARG A 4 42.09 37.60 -30.16
CA ARG A 4 43.31 37.14 -29.43
C ARG A 4 43.24 37.82 -28.03
N GLN A 5 43.85 37.44 -26.90
CA GLN A 5 44.68 36.35 -26.37
C GLN A 5 44.92 36.68 -24.86
N PHE A 6 45.10 35.66 -24.01
CA PHE A 6 46.02 35.49 -22.84
C PHE A 6 46.34 36.69 -21.89
N ALA A 7 46.62 36.57 -20.58
CA ALA A 7 46.77 35.49 -19.61
C ALA A 7 47.02 36.09 -18.20
N LEU A 8 46.67 35.32 -17.16
CA LEU A 8 47.35 35.14 -15.85
C LEU A 8 47.71 36.37 -14.96
N LEU A 9 47.24 36.40 -13.70
CA LEU A 9 47.94 35.80 -12.54
C LEU A 9 47.07 35.93 -11.26
N ALA A 10 47.11 34.91 -10.42
CA ALA A 10 46.36 34.75 -9.17
C ALA A 10 47.02 35.46 -7.97
N LEU A 11 46.22 35.81 -6.94
CA LEU A 11 46.35 35.30 -5.55
C LEU A 11 45.48 36.05 -4.53
N LEU A 12 44.84 35.24 -3.67
CA LEU A 12 44.42 35.47 -2.27
C LEU A 12 42.99 36.01 -1.96
N CYS A 13 42.14 35.03 -1.61
CA CYS A 13 41.02 35.07 -0.64
C CYS A 13 41.48 35.61 0.75
N PRO A 14 40.60 35.97 1.73
CA PRO A 14 39.30 35.32 1.98
C PRO A 14 38.10 36.18 2.44
N ALA A 15 36.94 35.50 2.42
CA ALA A 15 35.80 35.62 3.33
C ALA A 15 34.83 36.82 3.19
N ALA A 16 33.64 36.55 2.63
CA ALA A 16 32.40 36.43 3.40
C ALA A 16 31.23 36.20 2.43
N LEU A 17 30.71 34.97 2.39
CA LEU A 17 29.49 34.60 1.70
C LEU A 17 28.31 34.85 2.63
N SER A 18 27.39 35.72 2.21
CA SER A 18 26.03 35.77 2.75
C SER A 18 25.09 35.10 1.74
N SER A 19 24.87 33.80 1.90
CA SER A 19 23.77 33.08 1.25
C SER A 19 22.65 32.88 2.26
N SER A 20 21.50 33.48 1.99
CA SER A 20 20.22 33.21 2.61
C SER A 20 19.86 31.73 2.48
N ALA A 21 20.00 30.99 3.58
CA ALA A 21 19.47 29.64 3.72
C ALA A 21 17.95 29.73 3.98
N VAL A 22 17.18 29.07 3.13
CA VAL A 22 15.80 28.69 3.42
C VAL A 22 15.88 27.57 4.46
N ALA A 23 15.43 27.87 5.68
CA ALA A 23 15.41 26.92 6.79
C ALA A 23 14.31 25.88 6.57
N ALA A 24 14.69 24.61 6.53
CA ALA A 24 13.80 23.49 6.81
C ALA A 24 13.37 23.56 8.29
N PRO A 25 12.10 23.29 8.65
CA PRO A 25 11.71 23.23 10.06
C PRO A 25 12.37 22.02 10.71
N GLN A 26 13.00 22.27 11.86
CA GLN A 26 13.52 21.25 12.76
C GLN A 26 12.34 20.62 13.53
N ASP A 27 12.26 19.30 13.50
CA ASP A 27 11.44 18.51 14.41
C ASP A 27 11.92 18.71 15.85
N GLY A 28 10.99 18.99 16.75
CA GLY A 28 11.23 19.13 18.18
C GLY A 28 9.98 18.75 18.98
N ASP A 29 10.11 17.62 19.68
CA ASP A 29 9.41 17.17 20.88
C ASP A 29 7.87 17.24 20.89
N GLY A 30 7.27 16.08 20.64
CA GLY A 30 5.93 15.73 21.11
C GLY A 30 5.94 14.29 21.65
N ASP A 31 5.87 14.15 22.98
CA ASP A 31 5.51 12.90 23.65
C ASP A 31 4.10 12.47 23.20
N GLY A 32 4.04 11.73 22.09
CA GLY A 32 2.85 11.11 21.54
C GLY A 32 2.70 9.68 22.06
N VAL A 33 1.51 9.34 22.53
CA VAL A 33 1.13 8.12 23.29
C VAL A 33 1.18 6.81 22.46
N PHE A 34 1.88 6.78 21.33
CA PHE A 34 2.25 5.55 20.61
C PHE A 34 3.70 5.70 20.14
N GLY A 35 4.63 5.07 20.87
CA GLY A 35 6.07 5.25 20.68
C GLY A 35 6.51 4.98 19.24
N GLY A 36 7.28 5.91 18.66
CA GLY A 36 7.82 5.86 17.30
C GLY A 36 8.95 4.85 17.07
N GLY A 37 8.86 3.66 17.66
CA GLY A 37 9.73 2.53 17.39
C GLY A 37 8.98 1.42 16.66
N GLN A 38 9.64 0.70 15.75
CA GLN A 38 9.06 -0.46 15.10
C GLN A 38 8.77 -1.54 16.15
N HIS A 39 7.49 -1.69 16.53
CA HIS A 39 7.05 -2.82 17.34
C HIS A 39 7.03 -4.06 16.45
N VAL A 40 8.14 -4.81 16.43
CA VAL A 40 8.10 -6.21 16.02
C VAL A 40 7.04 -6.88 16.89
N ILE A 41 6.10 -7.60 16.31
CA ILE A 41 5.11 -8.35 17.09
C ILE A 41 5.88 -9.44 17.87
N ALA A 42 6.36 -9.07 19.05
CA ALA A 42 6.76 -10.00 20.10
C ALA A 42 5.47 -10.49 20.74
N ASP A 43 5.33 -11.81 20.84
CA ASP A 43 4.16 -12.56 21.31
C ASP A 43 3.20 -11.72 22.16
N PRO A 44 2.10 -11.17 21.59
CA PRO A 44 1.06 -10.61 22.42
C PRO A 44 0.61 -11.75 23.33
N GLU A 45 0.59 -11.55 24.66
CA GLU A 45 -0.04 -12.47 25.61
C GLU A 45 -1.47 -12.73 25.10
N PRO A 46 -1.78 -13.86 24.43
CA PRO A 46 -3.03 -13.96 23.73
C PRO A 46 -4.03 -14.46 24.76
N ALA A 47 -5.05 -13.66 25.04
CA ALA A 47 -6.35 -14.25 25.31
C ALA A 47 -6.65 -15.20 24.13
N ASP A 48 -7.06 -16.45 24.41
CA ASP A 48 -7.35 -17.42 23.36
C ASP A 48 -8.47 -16.87 22.46
N PHE A 49 -8.09 -16.35 21.28
CA PHE A 49 -9.02 -15.86 20.28
C PHE A 49 -9.91 -17.02 19.81
N SER A 50 -11.22 -16.85 19.88
CA SER A 50 -12.22 -17.90 19.63
C SER A 50 -13.00 -17.69 18.34
N CYS A 51 -12.84 -16.54 17.67
CA CYS A 51 -13.68 -16.10 16.56
C CYS A 51 -15.19 -16.10 16.87
N ASP A 52 -15.56 -15.57 18.04
CA ASP A 52 -16.97 -15.25 18.32
C ASP A 52 -17.37 -14.00 17.52
N LEU A 53 -18.37 -14.16 16.65
CA LEU A 53 -18.85 -13.08 15.78
C LEU A 53 -19.96 -12.31 16.48
N PRO A 54 -20.00 -10.97 16.35
CA PRO A 54 -21.15 -10.19 16.80
C PRO A 54 -22.39 -10.53 15.96
N GLU A 55 -23.57 -10.13 16.41
CA GLU A 55 -24.80 -10.30 15.63
C GLU A 55 -24.77 -9.46 14.34
N PRO A 56 -25.39 -9.92 13.24
CA PRO A 56 -25.57 -9.10 12.04
C PRO A 56 -26.30 -7.79 12.34
N LEU A 57 -25.78 -6.68 11.82
CA LEU A 57 -26.29 -5.34 12.08
C LEU A 57 -26.98 -4.77 10.84
N ALA A 58 -28.32 -4.87 10.82
CA ALA A 58 -29.14 -4.24 9.80
C ALA A 58 -29.35 -2.75 10.11
N PRO A 59 -29.26 -1.84 9.11
CA PRO A 59 -29.75 -0.48 9.27
C PRO A 59 -31.24 -0.51 9.55
N SER A 60 -31.67 -0.01 10.71
CA SER A 60 -33.07 -0.10 11.13
C SER A 60 -33.59 1.18 11.75
N GLY A 61 -34.86 1.47 11.49
CA GLY A 61 -35.62 2.50 12.21
C GLY A 61 -35.42 3.96 11.78
N ASP A 62 -34.65 4.23 10.72
CA ASP A 62 -34.36 5.59 10.21
C ASP A 62 -35.32 6.07 9.10
N GLY A 63 -36.21 5.19 8.60
CA GLY A 63 -37.18 5.50 7.56
C GLY A 63 -36.61 5.54 6.13
N LEU A 64 -35.33 5.23 5.94
CA LEU A 64 -34.68 5.18 4.63
C LEU A 64 -34.90 3.81 3.95
N PRO A 65 -35.00 3.75 2.61
CA PRO A 65 -35.14 2.50 1.87
C PRO A 65 -33.95 1.57 2.10
N SER A 66 -34.14 0.27 1.86
CA SER A 66 -33.04 -0.69 1.94
C SER A 66 -32.03 -0.46 0.82
N ALA A 67 -30.79 -0.94 1.02
CA ALA A 67 -29.78 -0.87 -0.03
C ALA A 67 -30.22 -1.64 -1.30
N ASP A 68 -30.92 -2.75 -1.15
CA ASP A 68 -31.43 -3.53 -2.29
C ASP A 68 -32.55 -2.80 -3.04
N ASP A 69 -33.40 -2.03 -2.36
CA ASP A 69 -34.44 -1.22 -3.04
C ASP A 69 -33.81 -0.16 -3.95
N LEU A 70 -32.74 0.50 -3.50
CA LEU A 70 -32.06 1.56 -4.26
C LEU A 70 -31.10 1.02 -5.32
N PHE A 71 -30.37 -0.07 -5.01
CA PHE A 71 -29.20 -0.52 -5.76
C PHE A 71 -29.37 -1.95 -6.33
N GLY A 72 -30.55 -2.55 -6.19
CA GLY A 72 -30.85 -3.91 -6.68
C GLY A 72 -31.31 -3.99 -8.13
N SER A 73 -31.80 -2.89 -8.70
CA SER A 73 -32.40 -2.91 -10.04
C SER A 73 -31.36 -2.89 -11.17
N HIS A 74 -31.76 -3.39 -12.35
CA HIS A 74 -30.93 -3.30 -13.55
C HIS A 74 -30.64 -1.84 -13.96
N ASP A 75 -31.62 -0.95 -13.79
CA ASP A 75 -31.44 0.48 -14.07
C ASP A 75 -30.42 1.13 -13.13
N ALA A 76 -30.41 0.73 -11.85
CA ALA A 76 -29.40 1.18 -10.89
C ALA A 76 -28.00 0.71 -11.31
N LEU A 77 -27.86 -0.55 -11.76
CA LEU A 77 -26.60 -1.06 -12.30
C LEU A 77 -26.15 -0.26 -13.53
N LEU A 78 -27.03 -0.01 -14.50
CA LEU A 78 -26.68 0.78 -15.70
C LEU A 78 -26.34 2.24 -15.38
N LYS A 79 -27.00 2.83 -14.37
CA LYS A 79 -26.63 4.15 -13.85
C LYS A 79 -25.23 4.11 -13.25
N GLN A 80 -24.91 3.07 -12.48
CA GLN A 80 -23.60 2.93 -11.85
C GLN A 80 -22.48 2.68 -12.86
N VAL A 81 -22.73 1.87 -13.90
CA VAL A 81 -21.82 1.73 -15.05
C VAL A 81 -21.47 3.09 -15.64
N LYS A 82 -22.46 3.96 -15.86
CA LYS A 82 -22.23 5.31 -16.41
C LYS A 82 -21.38 6.18 -15.49
N ARG A 83 -21.67 6.16 -14.17
CA ARG A 83 -20.91 6.92 -13.17
C ARG A 83 -19.47 6.46 -13.10
N HIS A 84 -19.24 5.15 -12.96
CA HIS A 84 -17.89 4.59 -12.89
C HIS A 84 -17.12 4.80 -14.20
N ALA A 85 -17.77 4.58 -15.34
CA ALA A 85 -17.15 4.81 -16.65
C ALA A 85 -16.76 6.27 -16.89
N ALA A 86 -17.48 7.25 -16.32
CA ALA A 86 -17.11 8.66 -16.45
C ALA A 86 -15.73 8.93 -15.82
N LEU A 87 -15.47 8.36 -14.64
CA LEU A 87 -14.21 8.53 -13.93
C LEU A 87 -13.07 7.70 -14.55
N VAL A 88 -13.35 6.46 -14.98
CA VAL A 88 -12.38 5.59 -15.67
C VAL A 88 -11.90 6.20 -16.98
N LYS A 89 -12.71 7.02 -17.66
CA LYS A 89 -12.30 7.69 -18.91
C LYS A 89 -11.24 8.77 -18.73
N VAL A 90 -11.04 9.27 -17.51
CA VAL A 90 -10.07 10.32 -17.25
C VAL A 90 -8.72 9.69 -16.87
N PRO A 91 -7.64 9.94 -17.63
CA PRO A 91 -6.33 9.32 -17.39
C PRO A 91 -5.54 10.06 -16.28
N SER A 92 -6.02 9.99 -15.04
CA SER A 92 -5.37 10.53 -13.84
C SER A 92 -4.13 9.70 -13.42
N ILE A 93 -3.12 9.64 -14.28
CA ILE A 93 -1.98 8.74 -14.10
C ILE A 93 -0.98 9.32 -13.11
N CYS A 94 -0.55 8.52 -12.13
CA CYS A 94 0.61 8.84 -11.29
C CYS A 94 1.91 8.32 -11.91
N TYR A 95 2.96 9.15 -11.93
CA TYR A 95 4.30 8.76 -12.33
C TYR A 95 5.29 9.04 -11.20
N ASP A 96 6.27 8.15 -11.00
CA ASP A 96 7.30 8.27 -9.95
C ASP A 96 8.12 9.58 -10.04
N ASP A 97 8.17 10.21 -11.23
CA ASP A 97 8.93 11.42 -11.52
C ASP A 97 8.05 12.66 -11.77
N LEU A 98 6.82 12.69 -11.23
CA LEU A 98 5.94 13.85 -11.33
C LEU A 98 6.55 15.12 -10.70
N GLY A 99 6.55 16.20 -11.48
CA GLY A 99 7.08 17.50 -11.06
C GLY A 99 6.10 18.35 -10.24
N ASP A 100 6.44 19.63 -10.10
CA ASP A 100 5.57 20.63 -9.46
C ASP A 100 4.25 20.80 -10.23
N PHE A 101 3.15 21.02 -9.49
CA PHE A 101 1.80 21.12 -10.06
C PHE A 101 1.67 22.17 -11.18
N ASP A 102 2.31 23.33 -11.00
CA ASP A 102 2.21 24.46 -11.94
C ASP A 102 3.11 24.31 -13.19
N LYS A 103 3.97 23.28 -13.22
CA LYS A 103 5.00 23.12 -14.27
C LYS A 103 4.85 21.83 -15.07
N ASP A 104 4.27 20.80 -14.48
CA ASP A 104 4.15 19.50 -15.10
C ASP A 104 2.74 19.30 -15.66
N GLU A 105 2.63 19.37 -16.99
CA GLU A 105 1.35 19.24 -17.71
C GLU A 105 0.69 17.87 -17.49
N ARG A 106 1.42 16.86 -16.99
CA ARG A 106 0.87 15.55 -16.64
C ARG A 106 -0.17 15.62 -15.51
N TRP A 107 -0.23 16.73 -14.77
CA TRP A 107 -1.29 17.00 -13.80
C TRP A 107 -2.63 17.44 -14.41
N ALA A 108 -2.65 17.83 -15.70
CA ALA A 108 -3.85 18.34 -16.36
C ALA A 108 -5.09 17.43 -16.22
N PRO A 109 -4.98 16.08 -16.34
CA PRO A 109 -6.13 15.19 -16.19
C PRO A 109 -6.81 15.27 -14.82
N PHE A 110 -6.12 15.65 -13.74
CA PHE A 110 -6.71 15.77 -12.41
C PHE A 110 -7.67 16.95 -12.31
N TYR A 111 -7.46 18.04 -13.06
CA TYR A 111 -8.44 19.11 -13.16
C TYR A 111 -9.72 18.64 -13.87
N THR A 112 -9.57 17.94 -15.00
CA THR A 112 -10.72 17.30 -15.69
C THR A 112 -11.41 16.30 -14.77
N PHE A 113 -10.66 15.57 -13.96
CA PHE A 113 -11.20 14.60 -13.01
C PHE A 113 -12.16 15.25 -12.01
N HIS A 114 -11.78 16.42 -11.47
CA HIS A 114 -12.62 17.17 -10.53
C HIS A 114 -13.89 17.72 -11.18
N GLU A 115 -13.81 18.15 -12.43
CA GLU A 115 -15.00 18.55 -13.21
C GLU A 115 -15.96 17.38 -13.41
N VAL A 116 -15.43 16.23 -13.83
CA VAL A 116 -16.21 14.99 -14.02
C VAL A 116 -16.84 14.52 -12.70
N LEU A 117 -16.13 14.63 -11.58
CA LEU A 117 -16.68 14.35 -10.24
C LEU A 117 -17.90 15.22 -9.93
N ALA A 118 -17.79 16.54 -10.17
CA ALA A 118 -18.87 17.50 -9.93
C ALA A 118 -20.11 17.22 -10.81
N GLU A 119 -19.89 16.87 -12.08
CA GLU A 119 -20.97 16.52 -13.01
C GLU A 119 -21.63 15.18 -12.66
N THR A 120 -20.84 14.20 -12.22
CA THR A 120 -21.31 12.83 -11.95
C THR A 120 -22.05 12.73 -10.61
N PHE A 121 -21.65 13.54 -9.63
CA PHE A 121 -22.16 13.52 -8.26
C PHE A 121 -22.63 14.92 -7.79
N PRO A 122 -23.68 15.48 -8.41
CA PRO A 122 -24.11 16.85 -8.14
C PRO A 122 -24.66 17.05 -6.72
N LEU A 123 -25.28 16.03 -6.12
CA LEU A 123 -25.79 16.15 -4.75
C LEU A 123 -24.66 16.15 -3.72
N ILE A 124 -23.62 15.35 -3.93
CA ILE A 124 -22.40 15.45 -3.11
C ILE A 124 -21.88 16.89 -3.16
N HIS A 125 -21.74 17.46 -4.37
CA HIS A 125 -21.16 18.79 -4.56
C HIS A 125 -22.06 19.95 -4.10
N SER A 126 -23.36 19.72 -3.90
CA SER A 126 -24.26 20.74 -3.34
C SER A 126 -24.44 20.64 -1.82
N HIS A 127 -24.17 19.47 -1.21
CA HIS A 127 -24.38 19.25 0.23
C HIS A 127 -23.08 19.27 1.06
N PHE A 128 -21.96 18.85 0.48
CA PHE A 128 -20.69 18.79 1.20
C PHE A 128 -19.94 20.12 1.14
N THR A 129 -19.19 20.42 2.21
CA THR A 129 -18.09 21.38 2.12
C THR A 129 -16.90 20.66 1.49
N ILE A 130 -16.31 21.22 0.43
CA ILE A 130 -15.21 20.60 -0.30
C ILE A 130 -13.95 21.44 -0.10
N GLU A 131 -12.92 20.82 0.46
CA GLU A 131 -11.60 21.42 0.66
C GLU A 131 -10.60 20.75 -0.30
N LYS A 132 -9.87 21.58 -1.05
CA LYS A 132 -8.72 21.14 -1.84
C LYS A 132 -7.46 21.29 -1.00
N VAL A 133 -6.97 20.19 -0.44
CA VAL A 133 -5.70 20.15 0.30
C VAL A 133 -4.58 20.18 -0.72
N ASN A 134 -3.65 21.13 -0.58
CA ASN A 134 -2.66 21.56 -1.57
C ASN A 134 -3.25 22.02 -2.92
N THR A 135 -3.66 21.09 -3.77
CA THR A 135 -4.14 21.32 -5.14
C THR A 135 -5.13 20.23 -5.53
N PHE A 136 -4.75 18.95 -5.38
CA PHE A 136 -5.57 17.82 -5.84
C PHE A 136 -6.11 16.91 -4.73
N GLY A 137 -5.63 17.04 -3.49
CA GLY A 137 -6.19 16.29 -2.37
C GLY A 137 -7.60 16.77 -2.08
N LEU A 138 -8.57 15.87 -2.04
CA LEU A 138 -9.97 16.24 -1.83
C LEU A 138 -10.44 15.79 -0.45
N VAL A 139 -10.99 16.70 0.32
CA VAL A 139 -11.70 16.40 1.56
C VAL A 139 -13.12 16.93 1.45
N TYR A 140 -14.09 16.03 1.44
CA TYR A 140 -15.51 16.35 1.48
C TYR A 140 -16.00 16.17 2.91
N THR A 141 -16.53 17.23 3.51
CA THR A 141 -17.12 17.20 4.85
C THR A 141 -18.63 17.41 4.79
N LEU A 142 -19.39 16.40 5.20
CA LEU A 142 -20.82 16.53 5.50
C LEU A 142 -20.98 16.56 7.01
N LYS A 143 -21.23 17.76 7.52
CA LYS A 143 -21.28 18.04 8.96
C LYS A 143 -22.48 17.34 9.61
N GLY A 144 -22.20 16.56 10.64
CA GLY A 144 -23.21 15.92 11.49
C GLY A 144 -23.86 16.91 12.46
N SER A 145 -25.06 16.57 12.93
CA SER A 145 -25.78 17.35 13.94
C SER A 145 -25.23 17.19 15.36
N ASP A 146 -24.50 16.11 15.66
CA ASP A 146 -23.90 15.83 16.97
C ASP A 146 -22.36 15.92 16.90
N SER A 147 -21.81 17.00 17.45
CA SER A 147 -20.36 17.22 17.47
C SER A 147 -19.61 16.39 18.51
N SER A 148 -20.31 15.62 19.36
CA SER A 148 -19.67 14.72 20.33
C SER A 148 -19.26 13.38 19.71
N LEU A 149 -19.83 13.02 18.56
CA LEU A 149 -19.47 11.80 17.83
C LEU A 149 -18.23 12.03 16.96
N LYS A 150 -17.24 11.13 17.08
CA LYS A 150 -16.05 11.11 16.21
C LYS A 150 -16.48 10.90 14.75
N PRO A 151 -15.92 11.61 13.75
CA PRO A 151 -16.32 11.43 12.36
C PRO A 151 -16.10 10.01 11.80
N LEU A 152 -16.93 9.62 10.84
CA LEU A 152 -16.71 8.47 9.95
C LEU A 152 -15.86 8.94 8.78
N MET A 153 -14.69 8.34 8.55
CA MET A 153 -13.83 8.69 7.42
C MET A 153 -13.73 7.53 6.43
N LEU A 154 -14.11 7.81 5.18
CA LEU A 154 -14.04 6.85 4.08
C LEU A 154 -13.06 7.38 3.05
N THR A 155 -12.12 6.55 2.63
CA THR A 155 -11.02 6.95 1.74
C THR A 155 -11.01 6.12 0.47
N ALA A 156 -10.36 6.69 -0.53
CA ALA A 156 -10.02 6.10 -1.82
C ALA A 156 -8.96 7.00 -2.47
N HIS A 157 -8.42 6.62 -3.63
CA HIS A 157 -7.52 7.49 -4.39
C HIS A 157 -8.03 7.79 -5.80
N GLN A 158 -7.54 8.90 -6.35
CA GLN A 158 -7.97 9.42 -7.66
C GLN A 158 -7.10 8.90 -8.80
N ASP A 159 -5.85 8.57 -8.49
CA ASP A 159 -4.83 8.23 -9.46
C ASP A 159 -4.89 6.78 -9.91
N VAL A 160 -4.06 6.46 -10.90
CA VAL A 160 -3.91 5.11 -11.45
C VAL A 160 -2.48 4.91 -11.92
N VAL A 161 -1.99 3.67 -11.94
CA VAL A 161 -0.68 3.39 -12.57
C VAL A 161 -0.63 3.68 -14.08
N PRO A 162 0.56 3.91 -14.65
CA PRO A 162 0.76 4.06 -16.08
C PRO A 162 0.29 2.85 -16.91
N VAL A 163 0.04 3.11 -18.19
CA VAL A 163 -0.16 2.06 -19.20
C VAL A 163 1.12 1.92 -20.01
N ALA A 164 1.79 0.77 -19.90
CA ALA A 164 3.03 0.52 -20.62
C ALA A 164 2.86 0.45 -22.14
N ASP A 165 1.92 -0.38 -22.61
CA ASP A 165 1.56 -0.49 -24.02
C ASP A 165 0.03 -0.57 -24.16
N PRO A 166 -0.65 0.46 -24.69
CA PRO A 166 -2.10 0.41 -24.87
C PRO A 166 -2.55 -0.59 -25.93
N THR A 167 -1.66 -1.06 -26.82
CA THR A 167 -2.00 -1.99 -27.90
C THR A 167 -2.14 -3.44 -27.42
N THR A 168 -1.64 -3.76 -26.23
CA THR A 168 -1.81 -5.09 -25.61
C THR A 168 -3.15 -5.25 -24.90
N TRP A 169 -3.95 -4.18 -24.81
CA TRP A 169 -5.25 -4.22 -24.18
C TRP A 169 -6.34 -4.67 -25.14
N THR A 170 -7.29 -5.45 -24.63
CA THR A 170 -8.47 -5.91 -25.37
C THR A 170 -9.37 -4.74 -25.77
N TYR A 171 -9.51 -3.78 -24.86
CA TYR A 171 -10.20 -2.50 -25.08
C TYR A 171 -9.26 -1.36 -24.68
N PRO A 172 -9.31 -0.18 -25.33
CA PRO A 172 -8.44 0.92 -24.96
C PRO A 172 -8.54 1.24 -23.46
N PRO A 173 -7.41 1.42 -22.73
CA PRO A 173 -7.38 1.45 -21.27
C PRO A 173 -8.31 2.49 -20.63
N PHE A 174 -8.55 3.61 -21.29
CA PHE A 174 -9.43 4.69 -20.80
C PHE A 174 -10.73 4.80 -21.60
N SER A 175 -11.15 3.73 -22.29
CA SER A 175 -12.45 3.70 -22.99
C SER A 175 -13.62 3.46 -22.04
N ALA A 176 -13.36 2.86 -20.86
CA ALA A 176 -14.36 2.38 -19.92
C ALA A 176 -15.41 1.49 -20.60
N HIS A 177 -14.96 0.46 -21.32
CA HIS A 177 -15.83 -0.41 -22.09
C HIS A 177 -16.63 -1.32 -21.15
N PHE A 178 -17.96 -1.29 -21.24
CA PHE A 178 -18.84 -2.22 -20.53
C PHE A 178 -19.36 -3.29 -21.49
N ASP A 179 -19.05 -4.56 -21.21
CA ASP A 179 -19.43 -5.69 -22.07
C ASP A 179 -20.75 -6.36 -21.69
N GLY A 180 -21.48 -5.79 -20.72
CA GLY A 180 -22.69 -6.37 -20.15
C GLY A 180 -22.47 -7.05 -18.79
N THR A 181 -21.23 -7.29 -18.39
CA THR A 181 -20.86 -7.85 -17.07
C THR A 181 -19.70 -7.09 -16.44
N TRP A 182 -18.64 -6.88 -17.20
CA TRP A 182 -17.40 -6.26 -16.77
C TRP A 182 -17.29 -4.85 -17.31
N LEU A 183 -16.87 -3.91 -16.46
CA LEU A 183 -16.35 -2.62 -16.90
C LEU A 183 -14.83 -2.72 -17.01
N TRP A 184 -14.33 -2.52 -18.22
CA TRP A 184 -12.91 -2.63 -18.57
C TRP A 184 -12.27 -1.24 -18.64
N GLY A 185 -11.14 -1.08 -17.97
CA GLY A 185 -10.30 0.11 -18.06
C GLY A 185 -9.35 0.25 -16.88
N ARG A 186 -8.28 1.03 -17.08
CA ARG A 186 -7.34 1.38 -16.02
C ARG A 186 -8.06 2.23 -14.96
N GLY A 187 -8.01 1.78 -13.71
CA GLY A 187 -8.78 2.35 -12.60
C GLY A 187 -10.20 1.82 -12.48
N ALA A 188 -10.64 0.88 -13.32
CA ALA A 188 -11.94 0.25 -13.15
C ALA A 188 -12.00 -0.58 -11.85
N SER A 189 -10.87 -1.07 -11.37
CA SER A 189 -10.75 -1.80 -10.11
C SER A 189 -9.98 -1.02 -9.05
N ASP A 190 -8.88 -0.37 -9.40
CA ASP A 190 -7.93 0.27 -8.45
C ASP A 190 -7.68 1.74 -8.79
N ASP A 191 -8.21 2.72 -8.05
CA ASP A 191 -9.25 2.56 -7.00
C ASP A 191 -10.46 3.47 -7.22
N LYS A 192 -10.68 3.88 -8.47
CA LYS A 192 -11.92 4.59 -8.82
C LYS A 192 -13.15 3.73 -8.52
N ASN A 193 -12.99 2.42 -8.39
CA ASN A 193 -13.99 1.48 -7.90
C ASN A 193 -14.52 1.85 -6.51
N SER A 194 -13.65 1.92 -5.49
CA SER A 194 -14.09 2.26 -4.13
C SER A 194 -14.61 3.70 -4.08
N MET A 195 -13.91 4.64 -4.72
CA MET A 195 -14.35 6.05 -4.75
C MET A 195 -15.75 6.22 -5.36
N THR A 196 -16.02 5.62 -6.53
CA THR A 196 -17.35 5.72 -7.17
C THR A 196 -18.42 4.99 -6.38
N GLY A 197 -18.06 3.89 -5.72
CA GLY A 197 -18.95 3.15 -4.82
C GLY A 197 -19.38 3.98 -3.62
N LEU A 198 -18.41 4.58 -2.92
CA LEU A 198 -18.60 5.48 -1.79
C LEU A 198 -19.47 6.68 -2.15
N LEU A 199 -19.11 7.41 -3.21
CA LEU A 199 -19.86 8.57 -3.68
C LEU A 199 -21.30 8.20 -4.08
N SER A 200 -21.50 7.02 -4.68
CA SER A 200 -22.84 6.59 -5.10
C SER A 200 -23.72 6.17 -3.93
N ALA A 201 -23.15 5.54 -2.91
CA ALA A 201 -23.85 5.19 -1.68
C ALA A 201 -24.31 6.46 -0.93
N VAL A 202 -23.39 7.41 -0.72
CA VAL A 202 -23.70 8.67 -0.03
C VAL A 202 -24.66 9.54 -0.83
N GLU A 203 -24.48 9.63 -2.16
CA GLU A 203 -25.44 10.36 -3.01
C GLU A 203 -26.83 9.72 -3.00
N GLY A 204 -26.92 8.39 -2.89
CA GLY A 204 -28.19 7.68 -2.67
C GLY A 204 -28.86 8.08 -1.37
N LEU A 205 -28.09 8.16 -0.27
CA LEU A 205 -28.60 8.65 1.03
C LEU A 205 -29.14 10.08 0.92
N LEU A 206 -28.37 10.99 0.31
CA LEU A 206 -28.77 12.38 0.14
C LEU A 206 -30.06 12.53 -0.69
N ALA A 207 -30.22 11.72 -1.74
CA ALA A 207 -31.42 11.73 -2.58
C ALA A 207 -32.69 11.35 -1.80
N GLU A 208 -32.56 10.51 -0.75
CA GLU A 208 -33.64 10.12 0.16
C GLU A 208 -33.79 11.07 1.37
N GLY A 209 -33.08 12.20 1.38
CA GLY A 209 -33.19 13.23 2.41
C GLY A 209 -32.41 12.95 3.69
N PHE A 210 -31.41 12.06 3.65
CA PHE A 210 -30.54 11.77 4.80
C PHE A 210 -29.85 13.03 5.34
N THR A 211 -29.91 13.21 6.66
CA THR A 211 -29.17 14.24 7.39
C THR A 211 -28.40 13.55 8.51
N PRO A 212 -27.06 13.59 8.52
CA PRO A 212 -26.30 12.77 9.44
C PRO A 212 -26.31 13.29 10.87
N LYS A 213 -26.31 12.38 11.84
CA LYS A 213 -25.96 12.65 13.24
C LYS A 213 -24.46 12.82 13.39
N ARG A 214 -23.66 11.92 12.81
CA ARG A 214 -22.19 11.89 12.86
C ARG A 214 -21.59 12.60 11.64
N THR A 215 -20.50 13.34 11.83
CA THR A 215 -19.82 13.94 10.66
C THR A 215 -19.26 12.85 9.74
N ILE A 216 -19.46 13.00 8.43
CA ILE A 216 -18.92 12.10 7.41
C ILE A 216 -17.83 12.85 6.64
N LEU A 217 -16.66 12.22 6.57
CA LEU A 217 -15.51 12.67 5.80
C LEU A 217 -15.28 11.70 4.63
N LEU A 218 -15.25 12.23 3.41
CA LEU A 218 -14.71 11.51 2.26
C LEU A 218 -13.37 12.15 1.90
N ALA A 219 -12.29 11.39 1.97
CA ALA A 219 -10.94 11.90 1.76
C ALA A 219 -10.26 11.13 0.63
N PHE A 220 -9.95 11.83 -0.47
CA PHE A 220 -9.42 11.23 -1.68
C PHE A 220 -8.00 11.73 -1.99
N GLY A 221 -7.03 10.82 -1.89
CA GLY A 221 -5.64 11.01 -2.33
C GLY A 221 -5.55 11.12 -3.86
N PHE A 222 -4.37 11.44 -4.37
CA PHE A 222 -4.14 11.62 -5.82
C PHE A 222 -2.75 11.15 -6.29
N ASP A 223 -2.00 10.52 -5.40
CA ASP A 223 -0.67 9.99 -5.69
C ASP A 223 -0.40 8.70 -4.91
N GLU A 224 -1.43 7.91 -4.56
CA GLU A 224 -1.29 6.64 -3.82
C GLU A 224 -0.31 5.71 -4.55
N GLU A 225 -0.47 5.61 -5.87
CA GLU A 225 0.33 4.79 -6.78
C GLU A 225 1.79 5.27 -6.87
N CYS A 226 2.08 6.44 -6.28
CA CYS A 226 3.41 7.02 -6.06
C CYS A 226 3.72 7.25 -4.56
N SER A 227 3.20 6.39 -3.68
CA SER A 227 3.34 6.40 -2.20
C SER A 227 2.45 7.37 -1.39
N GLY A 228 1.56 8.13 -2.00
CA GLY A 228 0.55 8.95 -1.31
C GLY A 228 1.08 10.17 -0.55
N ARG A 229 2.34 10.58 -0.77
CA ARG A 229 3.00 11.58 0.10
C ARG A 229 2.44 12.99 -0.08
N ARG A 230 2.08 13.37 -1.30
CA ARG A 230 1.52 14.69 -1.63
C ARG A 230 0.02 14.69 -1.37
N GLY A 231 -0.69 13.60 -1.65
CA GLY A 231 -2.11 13.38 -1.40
C GLY A 231 -2.39 13.07 0.06
N ALA A 232 -2.53 11.79 0.40
CA ALA A 232 -2.93 11.35 1.73
C ALA A 232 -2.02 11.88 2.84
N GLY A 233 -0.71 11.94 2.63
CA GLY A 233 0.23 12.53 3.59
C GLY A 233 -0.08 14.00 3.93
N SER A 234 -0.58 14.78 2.97
CA SER A 234 -1.01 16.16 3.23
C SER A 234 -2.42 16.24 3.81
N ILE A 235 -3.32 15.37 3.38
CA ILE A 235 -4.68 15.27 3.93
C ILE A 235 -4.62 14.87 5.40
N ALA A 236 -3.76 13.92 5.77
CA ALA A 236 -3.54 13.48 7.15
C ALA A 236 -3.17 14.66 8.04
N ARG A 237 -2.11 15.40 7.69
CA ARG A 237 -1.67 16.59 8.44
C ARG A 237 -2.77 17.66 8.54
N HIS A 238 -3.54 17.85 7.48
CA HIS A 238 -4.65 18.80 7.47
C HIS A 238 -5.77 18.38 8.44
N LEU A 239 -6.17 17.10 8.41
CA LEU A 239 -7.19 16.56 9.31
C LEU A 239 -6.72 16.49 10.76
N GLU A 240 -5.46 16.14 11.01
CA GLU A 240 -4.85 16.18 12.35
C GLU A 240 -4.86 17.60 12.93
N ALA A 241 -4.61 18.62 12.11
CA ALA A 241 -4.68 20.02 12.53
C ALA A 241 -6.11 20.48 12.90
N ILE A 242 -7.14 19.87 12.31
CA ILE A 242 -8.55 20.23 12.53
C ILE A 242 -9.16 19.43 13.69
N TYR A 243 -8.95 18.12 13.69
CA TYR A 243 -9.62 17.18 14.59
C TYR A 243 -8.71 16.66 15.71
N GLY A 244 -7.39 16.70 15.55
CA GLY A 244 -6.41 16.14 16.48
C GLY A 244 -6.19 14.63 16.28
N ASN A 245 -5.30 14.07 17.09
CA ASN A 245 -5.01 12.62 17.09
C ASN A 245 -6.14 11.83 17.78
N ASP A 246 -6.32 10.56 17.40
CA ASP A 246 -7.41 9.69 17.88
C ASP A 246 -8.80 10.37 17.84
N SER A 247 -9.08 11.11 16.78
CA SER A 247 -10.29 11.93 16.65
C SER A 247 -11.32 11.35 15.68
N ILE A 248 -10.94 10.33 14.90
CA ILE A 248 -11.78 9.66 13.91
C ILE A 248 -12.28 8.31 14.47
N ALA A 249 -13.54 7.97 14.21
CA ALA A 249 -14.14 6.75 14.73
C ALA A 249 -13.57 5.51 14.05
N ILE A 250 -13.53 5.57 12.73
CA ILE A 250 -13.07 4.53 11.82
C ILE A 250 -12.56 5.18 10.54
N ILE A 251 -11.48 4.61 10.00
CA ILE A 251 -11.01 4.83 8.64
C ILE A 251 -11.24 3.54 7.87
N LEU A 252 -11.94 3.63 6.75
CA LEU A 252 -12.07 2.54 5.78
C LEU A 252 -11.47 2.98 4.45
N ASP A 253 -10.46 2.25 4.00
CA ASP A 253 -9.77 2.43 2.72
C ASP A 253 -9.89 1.19 1.84
N GLU A 254 -9.32 1.23 0.65
CA GLU A 254 -9.22 0.07 -0.24
C GLU A 254 -8.35 -1.08 0.30
N GLY A 255 -8.32 -2.19 -0.43
CA GLY A 255 -7.41 -3.31 -0.19
C GLY A 255 -8.09 -4.52 0.47
N GLY A 256 -7.36 -5.19 1.36
CA GLY A 256 -7.80 -6.45 1.97
C GLY A 256 -7.86 -7.62 0.97
N MET A 257 -8.39 -8.76 1.41
CA MET A 257 -8.45 -10.00 0.61
C MET A 257 -9.85 -10.30 0.05
N GLY A 258 -10.72 -9.28 0.05
CA GLY A 258 -12.07 -9.35 -0.50
C GLY A 258 -12.99 -10.30 0.26
N LEU A 259 -13.81 -11.02 -0.51
CA LEU A 259 -14.77 -12.02 -0.04
C LEU A 259 -14.48 -13.39 -0.67
N GLN A 260 -14.40 -14.43 0.15
CA GLN A 260 -14.06 -15.79 -0.27
C GLN A 260 -15.11 -16.78 0.23
N LEU A 261 -15.78 -17.48 -0.68
CA LEU A 261 -16.75 -18.53 -0.33
C LEU A 261 -16.02 -19.86 -0.19
N LEU A 262 -16.11 -20.45 1.00
CA LEU A 262 -15.53 -21.74 1.35
C LEU A 262 -16.66 -22.74 1.64
N ASP A 263 -16.50 -23.98 1.22
CA ASP A 263 -17.47 -25.09 1.34
C ASP A 263 -18.89 -24.83 0.80
N GLY A 264 -19.12 -23.68 0.17
CA GLY A 264 -20.41 -23.27 -0.40
C GLY A 264 -21.38 -22.64 0.61
N ASP A 265 -21.06 -22.64 1.90
CA ASP A 265 -21.93 -22.15 2.98
C ASP A 265 -21.24 -21.16 3.93
N ALA A 266 -19.94 -20.89 3.76
CA ALA A 266 -19.17 -19.96 4.60
C ALA A 266 -18.49 -18.87 3.76
N LEU A 267 -19.01 -17.64 3.82
CA LEU A 267 -18.44 -16.48 3.13
C LEU A 267 -17.52 -15.70 4.07
N TYR A 268 -16.21 -15.86 3.88
CA TYR A 268 -15.20 -15.11 4.62
C TYR A 268 -15.08 -13.70 4.04
N ALA A 269 -15.26 -12.70 4.91
CA ALA A 269 -14.94 -11.30 4.59
C ALA A 269 -13.63 -10.96 5.27
N LEU A 270 -12.64 -10.54 4.48
CA LEU A 270 -11.24 -10.42 4.92
C LEU A 270 -10.73 -8.99 4.81
N PRO A 271 -11.27 -8.03 5.60
CA PRO A 271 -10.70 -6.70 5.71
C PRO A 271 -9.29 -6.80 6.30
N ALA A 272 -8.33 -6.12 5.69
CA ALA A 272 -7.01 -6.04 6.25
C ALA A 272 -7.00 -5.09 7.44
N VAL A 273 -6.53 -5.62 8.58
CA VAL A 273 -6.35 -4.91 9.85
C VAL A 273 -4.90 -4.54 10.08
N MET A 274 -4.02 -4.96 9.16
CA MET A 274 -2.58 -4.77 9.21
C MET A 274 -2.02 -4.75 7.79
N GLU A 275 -0.93 -4.02 7.59
CA GLU A 275 -0.12 -4.04 6.37
C GLU A 275 1.32 -4.40 6.70
N LYS A 276 1.99 -5.03 5.74
CA LYS A 276 3.44 -5.19 5.78
C LYS A 276 4.13 -3.82 5.74
N GLY A 277 5.36 -3.78 6.24
CA GLY A 277 6.23 -2.65 5.98
C GLY A 277 6.76 -2.69 4.54
N HIS A 278 7.44 -1.64 4.14
CA HIS A 278 8.02 -1.53 2.82
C HIS A 278 9.31 -0.70 2.86
N VAL A 279 10.31 -1.12 2.08
CA VAL A 279 11.52 -0.34 1.82
C VAL A 279 12.09 -0.73 0.46
N ASP A 280 12.48 0.28 -0.32
CA ASP A 280 13.34 0.08 -1.48
C ASP A 280 14.79 0.30 -1.08
N VAL A 281 15.67 -0.62 -1.45
CA VAL A 281 17.11 -0.49 -1.26
C VAL A 281 17.81 -0.33 -2.60
N TRP A 282 18.56 0.75 -2.72
CA TRP A 282 19.32 1.11 -3.91
C TRP A 282 20.80 0.86 -3.69
N PHE A 283 21.42 0.24 -4.68
CA PHE A 283 22.85 -0.01 -4.76
C PHE A 283 23.39 0.80 -5.94
N GLU A 284 24.33 1.69 -5.69
CA GLU A 284 25.05 2.42 -6.75
C GLU A 284 26.53 2.06 -6.69
N LEU A 285 26.98 1.26 -7.65
CA LEU A 285 28.36 0.85 -7.78
C LEU A 285 29.08 1.78 -8.76
N HIS A 286 30.08 2.50 -8.26
CA HIS A 286 31.07 3.22 -9.05
C HIS A 286 32.33 2.37 -9.17
N VAL A 287 32.79 2.10 -10.38
CA VAL A 287 34.01 1.35 -10.67
C VAL A 287 34.74 1.93 -11.88
N VAL A 288 35.99 1.55 -12.07
CA VAL A 288 36.73 1.89 -13.28
C VAL A 288 36.09 1.26 -14.54
N GLY A 289 35.90 2.08 -15.56
CA GLY A 289 35.48 1.65 -16.89
C GLY A 289 36.65 1.15 -17.72
N GLY A 290 36.41 0.89 -19.01
CA GLY A 290 37.44 0.33 -19.90
C GLY A 290 36.95 0.04 -21.31
N HIS A 291 37.88 -0.28 -22.20
CA HIS A 291 37.58 -0.67 -23.57
C HIS A 291 37.26 -2.16 -23.64
N SER A 292 36.13 -2.55 -24.24
CA SER A 292 35.68 -3.96 -24.22
C SER A 292 36.62 -4.95 -24.94
N SER A 293 37.57 -4.48 -25.76
CA SER A 293 38.57 -5.36 -26.38
C SER A 293 39.71 -5.78 -25.44
N VAL A 294 39.82 -5.15 -24.27
CA VAL A 294 40.81 -5.47 -23.23
C VAL A 294 40.10 -5.40 -21.87
N PRO A 295 39.12 -6.28 -21.60
CA PRO A 295 38.29 -6.16 -20.41
C PRO A 295 39.05 -6.61 -19.15
N PHE A 296 38.62 -6.07 -18.00
CA PHE A 296 38.93 -6.69 -16.72
C PHE A 296 38.21 -8.05 -16.58
N PRO A 297 38.66 -8.95 -15.70
CA PRO A 297 38.02 -10.23 -15.46
C PRO A 297 36.53 -10.11 -15.11
N HIS A 298 36.14 -9.05 -14.40
CA HIS A 298 34.74 -8.71 -14.15
C HIS A 298 34.44 -7.26 -14.59
N THR A 299 33.24 -7.03 -15.10
CA THR A 299 32.70 -5.68 -15.29
C THR A 299 31.95 -5.25 -14.03
N GLY A 300 31.62 -3.97 -13.89
CA GLY A 300 30.74 -3.55 -12.80
C GLY A 300 29.36 -4.22 -12.84
N ILE A 301 28.83 -4.54 -14.02
CA ILE A 301 27.60 -5.34 -14.15
C ILE A 301 27.83 -6.74 -13.57
N GLY A 302 28.96 -7.39 -13.88
CA GLY A 302 29.30 -8.70 -13.32
C GLY A 302 29.42 -8.70 -11.80
N ILE A 303 30.01 -7.65 -11.21
CA ILE A 303 30.09 -7.48 -9.75
C ILE A 303 28.69 -7.34 -9.15
N VAL A 304 27.82 -6.51 -9.74
CA VAL A 304 26.43 -6.36 -9.28
C VAL A 304 25.62 -7.65 -9.47
N SER A 305 25.88 -8.44 -10.51
CA SER A 305 25.24 -9.75 -10.68
C SER A 305 25.58 -10.73 -9.54
N GLU A 306 26.80 -10.69 -9.00
CA GLU A 306 27.15 -11.46 -7.79
C GLU A 306 26.37 -10.97 -6.56
N ILE A 307 26.15 -9.65 -6.44
CA ILE A 307 25.30 -9.08 -5.38
C ILE A 307 23.87 -9.61 -5.50
N VAL A 308 23.29 -9.58 -6.70
CA VAL A 308 21.95 -10.13 -6.97
C VAL A 308 21.88 -11.59 -6.55
N ALA A 309 22.82 -12.43 -6.98
CA ALA A 309 22.86 -13.84 -6.61
C ALA A 309 23.01 -14.06 -5.09
N ALA A 310 23.81 -13.23 -4.40
CA ALA A 310 23.99 -13.31 -2.96
C ALA A 310 22.72 -12.93 -2.18
N LEU A 311 21.94 -11.99 -2.69
CA LEU A 311 20.65 -11.61 -2.11
C LEU A 311 19.60 -12.68 -2.37
N GLU A 312 19.44 -13.12 -3.63
CA GLU A 312 18.38 -14.08 -4.00
C GLU A 312 18.61 -15.49 -3.45
N SER A 313 19.86 -15.87 -3.16
CA SER A 313 20.15 -17.16 -2.51
C SER A 313 19.82 -17.19 -1.01
N ARG A 314 19.32 -16.09 -0.43
CA ARG A 314 19.02 -15.95 1.00
C ARG A 314 17.60 -15.39 1.22
N PRO A 315 16.55 -16.13 0.84
CA PRO A 315 15.18 -15.72 1.16
C PRO A 315 14.98 -15.65 2.68
N TYR A 316 14.08 -14.77 3.12
CA TYR A 316 13.65 -14.73 4.50
C TYR A 316 12.84 -15.98 4.84
N GLU A 317 12.86 -16.41 6.09
CA GLU A 317 12.05 -17.56 6.52
C GLU A 317 10.60 -17.13 6.80
N PRO A 318 9.60 -17.88 6.33
CA PRO A 318 8.21 -17.65 6.67
C PRO A 318 7.96 -17.96 8.16
N LEU A 319 7.09 -17.18 8.80
CA LEU A 319 6.72 -17.38 10.21
C LEU A 319 5.26 -17.02 10.45
N LEU A 320 4.50 -17.93 11.05
CA LEU A 320 3.19 -17.64 11.62
C LEU A 320 3.30 -17.40 13.14
N THR A 321 2.96 -16.19 13.58
CA THR A 321 2.90 -15.85 15.01
C THR A 321 1.50 -16.11 15.57
N LYS A 322 1.40 -16.72 16.75
CA LYS A 322 0.11 -16.93 17.45
C LYS A 322 -0.57 -15.58 17.70
N GLY A 323 -1.87 -15.50 17.44
CA GLY A 323 -2.65 -14.27 17.63
C GLY A 323 -2.46 -13.19 16.55
N SER A 324 -1.59 -13.42 15.56
CA SER A 324 -1.53 -12.56 14.36
C SER A 324 -2.85 -12.58 13.58
N PRO A 325 -3.14 -11.57 12.74
CA PRO A 325 -4.33 -11.58 11.89
C PRO A 325 -4.47 -12.86 11.06
N ILE A 326 -3.38 -13.31 10.42
CA ILE A 326 -3.33 -14.55 9.64
C ILE A 326 -3.70 -15.77 10.51
N TYR A 327 -3.13 -15.87 11.72
CA TYR A 327 -3.45 -16.95 12.65
C TYR A 327 -4.94 -16.93 13.04
N ASN A 328 -5.48 -15.76 13.36
CA ASN A 328 -6.87 -15.59 13.76
C ASN A 328 -7.86 -15.88 12.61
N HIS A 329 -7.50 -15.58 11.36
CA HIS A 329 -8.25 -16.04 10.18
C HIS A 329 -8.35 -17.57 10.17
N PHE A 330 -7.24 -18.29 10.34
CA PHE A 330 -7.27 -19.76 10.36
C PHE A 330 -7.98 -20.33 11.61
N VAL A 331 -8.01 -19.62 12.74
CA VAL A 331 -8.90 -19.97 13.87
C VAL A 331 -10.37 -19.88 13.47
N CYS A 332 -10.79 -18.82 12.78
CA CYS A 332 -12.14 -18.70 12.26
C CYS A 332 -12.48 -19.81 11.25
N GLN A 333 -11.53 -20.18 10.38
CA GLN A 333 -11.69 -21.31 9.45
C GLN A 333 -11.85 -22.63 10.18
N ALA A 334 -10.97 -22.96 11.14
CA ALA A 334 -11.08 -24.17 11.93
C ALA A 334 -12.39 -24.26 12.75
N ARG A 335 -13.02 -23.13 13.07
CA ARG A 335 -14.30 -23.08 13.79
C ARG A 335 -15.52 -23.25 12.88
N TYR A 336 -15.57 -22.51 11.77
CA TYR A 336 -16.77 -22.43 10.93
C TYR A 336 -16.72 -23.30 9.67
N SER A 337 -15.52 -23.68 9.22
CA SER A 337 -15.28 -24.54 8.06
C SER A 337 -14.16 -25.56 8.37
N PRO A 338 -14.30 -26.40 9.42
CA PRO A 338 -13.24 -27.30 9.87
C PRO A 338 -12.81 -28.33 8.81
N ASP A 339 -13.72 -28.67 7.89
CA ASP A 339 -13.55 -29.69 6.87
C ASP A 339 -12.99 -29.15 5.54
N ALA A 340 -12.97 -27.82 5.35
CA ALA A 340 -12.40 -27.17 4.18
C ALA A 340 -10.89 -27.47 4.05
N GLU A 341 -10.18 -27.38 5.18
CA GLU A 341 -8.74 -27.62 5.26
C GLU A 341 -8.41 -28.48 6.51
N PRO A 342 -8.71 -29.79 6.48
CA PRO A 342 -8.64 -30.64 7.68
C PRO A 342 -7.25 -30.71 8.31
N LYS A 343 -6.19 -30.61 7.49
CA LYS A 343 -4.81 -30.63 7.97
C LYS A 343 -4.46 -29.35 8.73
N ILE A 344 -4.84 -28.18 8.20
CA ILE A 344 -4.69 -26.88 8.88
C ILE A 344 -5.46 -26.90 10.21
N THR A 345 -6.74 -27.31 10.18
CA THR A 345 -7.58 -27.43 11.38
C THR A 345 -6.95 -28.33 12.44
N LYS A 346 -6.35 -29.45 12.04
CA LYS A 346 -5.66 -30.38 12.94
C LYS A 346 -4.41 -29.73 13.57
N LEU A 347 -3.51 -29.17 12.75
CA LEU A 347 -2.27 -28.56 13.21
C LEU A 347 -2.52 -27.38 14.16
N LEU A 348 -3.56 -26.58 13.88
CA LEU A 348 -4.00 -25.49 14.74
C LEU A 348 -4.43 -26.00 16.14
N LYS A 349 -5.19 -27.10 16.20
CA LYS A 349 -5.61 -27.73 17.47
C LYS A 349 -4.45 -28.35 18.25
N GLU A 350 -3.45 -28.87 17.55
CA GLU A 350 -2.23 -29.42 18.15
C GLU A 350 -1.29 -28.34 18.66
N GLY A 351 -1.44 -27.09 18.19
CA GLY A 351 -0.59 -25.96 18.56
C GLY A 351 0.81 -26.00 17.91
N ASP A 352 1.00 -26.81 16.86
CA ASP A 352 2.27 -26.91 16.13
C ASP A 352 2.38 -25.79 15.10
N LEU A 353 2.80 -24.61 15.56
CA LEU A 353 2.94 -23.42 14.72
C LEU A 353 3.95 -23.60 13.58
N LYS A 354 4.99 -24.43 13.77
CA LYS A 354 5.98 -24.66 12.72
C LYS A 354 5.36 -25.49 11.60
N ALA A 355 4.78 -26.65 11.93
CA ALA A 355 4.12 -27.48 10.92
C ALA A 355 2.95 -26.74 10.26
N LEU A 356 2.21 -25.92 11.02
CA LEU A 356 1.17 -25.07 10.47
C LEU A 356 1.74 -24.04 9.49
N THR A 357 2.85 -23.36 9.83
CA THR A 357 3.53 -22.43 8.91
C THR A 357 3.94 -23.16 7.62
N ASP A 358 4.60 -24.32 7.75
CA ASP A 358 5.05 -25.13 6.61
C ASP A 358 3.86 -25.57 5.71
N GLU A 359 2.69 -25.84 6.31
CA GLU A 359 1.47 -26.16 5.56
C GLU A 359 0.93 -24.93 4.82
N LEU A 360 0.80 -23.79 5.49
CA LEU A 360 0.24 -22.56 4.90
C LEU A 360 1.05 -22.07 3.71
N VAL A 361 2.38 -22.11 3.79
CA VAL A 361 3.25 -21.69 2.68
C VAL A 361 3.15 -22.62 1.47
N SER A 362 2.68 -23.85 1.66
CA SER A 362 2.53 -24.84 0.58
C SER A 362 1.22 -24.69 -0.21
N ILE A 363 0.25 -23.91 0.30
CA ILE A 363 -1.07 -23.70 -0.33
C ILE A 363 -0.90 -22.99 -1.68
N ASP A 364 -0.35 -21.78 -1.64
CA ASP A 364 -0.11 -20.96 -2.82
C ASP A 364 0.92 -19.86 -2.55
N ARG A 365 1.40 -19.25 -3.64
CA ARG A 365 2.37 -18.16 -3.61
C ARG A 365 1.86 -16.92 -2.83
N PRO A 366 0.61 -16.44 -3.01
CA PRO A 366 0.08 -15.34 -2.20
C PRO A 366 0.11 -15.59 -0.69
N THR A 367 -0.28 -16.77 -0.24
CA THR A 367 -0.28 -17.17 1.19
C THR A 367 1.12 -17.24 1.74
N HIS A 368 2.07 -17.77 0.97
CA HIS A 368 3.48 -17.77 1.34
C HIS A 368 4.00 -16.36 1.65
N PHE A 369 3.77 -15.38 0.77
CA PHE A 369 4.29 -14.02 0.97
C PHE A 369 3.52 -13.16 1.99
N ARG A 370 2.40 -13.65 2.53
CA ARG A 370 1.79 -13.08 3.75
C ARG A 370 2.63 -13.41 4.99
N LEU A 371 3.25 -14.58 5.02
CA LEU A 371 4.04 -15.09 6.15
C LEU A 371 5.53 -14.75 6.08
N GLN A 372 6.02 -14.25 4.94
CA GLN A 372 7.45 -14.04 4.69
C GLN A 372 7.74 -12.62 4.22
N THR A 373 8.83 -12.01 4.66
CA THR A 373 9.39 -10.83 3.98
C THR A 373 9.70 -11.18 2.52
N SER A 374 9.14 -10.43 1.58
CA SER A 374 9.46 -10.61 0.17
C SER A 374 10.64 -9.73 -0.20
N GLN A 375 11.48 -10.24 -1.09
CA GLN A 375 12.61 -9.53 -1.69
C GLN A 375 12.49 -9.69 -3.20
N SER A 376 12.48 -8.59 -3.93
CA SER A 376 12.40 -8.61 -5.40
C SER A 376 13.44 -7.69 -6.00
N VAL A 377 14.28 -8.23 -6.89
CA VAL A 377 15.26 -7.46 -7.64
C VAL A 377 14.60 -6.98 -8.93
N ASP A 378 14.06 -5.77 -8.89
CA ASP A 378 13.17 -5.28 -9.95
C ASP A 378 13.86 -4.34 -10.94
N TYR A 379 14.97 -3.71 -10.53
CA TYR A 379 15.64 -2.71 -11.35
C TYR A 379 17.14 -2.95 -11.46
N ILE A 380 17.67 -2.94 -12.69
CA ILE A 380 19.11 -2.84 -12.95
C ILE A 380 19.37 -1.92 -14.15
N SER A 381 20.33 -1.01 -14.00
CA SER A 381 20.77 -0.12 -15.09
C SER A 381 22.28 0.06 -15.06
N GLY A 382 22.91 -0.10 -16.21
CA GLY A 382 24.34 0.09 -16.40
C GLY A 382 24.75 -0.08 -17.86
N GLY A 383 25.74 0.69 -18.29
CA GLY A 383 26.26 0.66 -19.67
C GLY A 383 25.49 1.58 -20.61
N GLN A 384 26.21 2.12 -21.60
CA GLN A 384 25.62 2.95 -22.65
C GLN A 384 25.91 2.41 -24.06
N LYS A 385 27.05 1.74 -24.25
CA LYS A 385 27.48 1.15 -25.53
C LYS A 385 28.24 -0.15 -25.27
N ILE A 386 28.07 -1.13 -26.15
CA ILE A 386 28.66 -2.48 -25.99
C ILE A 386 30.20 -2.50 -26.01
N ASN A 387 30.84 -1.48 -26.58
CA ASN A 387 32.29 -1.38 -26.71
C ASN A 387 32.98 -0.65 -25.53
N ALA A 388 32.23 -0.26 -24.50
CA ALA A 388 32.76 0.36 -23.29
C ALA A 388 32.22 -0.35 -22.03
N MET A 389 33.11 -0.65 -21.10
CA MET A 389 32.73 -1.17 -19.78
C MET A 389 32.09 -0.05 -18.94
N PRO A 390 30.97 -0.30 -18.26
CA PRO A 390 30.27 0.71 -17.48
C PRO A 390 31.01 1.10 -16.20
N GLU A 391 30.97 2.41 -15.90
CA GLU A 391 31.55 3.01 -14.71
C GLU A 391 30.56 3.13 -13.54
N VAL A 392 29.25 3.18 -13.86
CA VAL A 392 28.18 3.29 -12.86
C VAL A 392 27.10 2.25 -13.15
N ILE A 393 26.75 1.48 -12.13
CA ILE A 393 25.68 0.48 -12.19
C ILE A 393 24.75 0.74 -11.01
N LYS A 394 23.46 0.83 -11.30
CA LYS A 394 22.38 0.98 -10.32
C LYS A 394 21.56 -0.30 -10.25
N LEU A 395 21.26 -0.75 -9.04
CA LEU A 395 20.41 -1.89 -8.74
C LEU A 395 19.38 -1.44 -7.69
N GLY A 396 18.10 -1.75 -7.93
CA GLY A 396 16.99 -1.47 -7.01
C GLY A 396 16.35 -2.77 -6.56
N VAL A 397 16.18 -2.92 -5.24
CA VAL A 397 15.60 -4.11 -4.61
C VAL A 397 14.45 -3.68 -3.73
N ASN A 398 13.26 -4.21 -4.01
CA ASN A 398 12.05 -3.96 -3.26
C ASN A 398 11.90 -4.98 -2.13
N TYR A 399 11.56 -4.51 -0.94
CA TYR A 399 11.20 -5.36 0.20
C TYR A 399 9.79 -5.05 0.69
N ARG A 400 8.97 -6.09 0.87
CA ARG A 400 7.75 -6.03 1.70
C ARG A 400 8.02 -6.73 3.02
N VAL A 401 8.15 -5.96 4.08
CA VAL A 401 8.64 -6.36 5.40
C VAL A 401 7.54 -7.03 6.20
N ALA A 402 7.69 -8.31 6.51
CA ALA A 402 6.74 -9.02 7.35
C ALA A 402 6.80 -8.56 8.82
N PRO A 403 5.72 -8.73 9.61
CA PRO A 403 5.64 -8.22 10.98
C PRO A 403 6.72 -8.69 11.96
N GLN A 404 7.33 -9.84 11.68
CA GLN A 404 8.42 -10.42 12.47
C GLN A 404 9.81 -9.85 12.11
N ASN A 405 9.92 -9.06 11.04
CA ASN A 405 11.18 -8.45 10.59
C ASN A 405 11.16 -6.93 10.72
N SER A 406 12.35 -6.32 10.67
CA SER A 406 12.52 -4.87 10.70
C SER A 406 13.29 -4.31 9.50
N ILE A 407 13.06 -3.04 9.16
CA ILE A 407 13.84 -2.36 8.10
C ILE A 407 15.34 -2.32 8.46
N PRO A 408 15.74 -1.96 9.69
CA PRO A 408 17.15 -2.02 10.09
C PRO A 408 17.76 -3.43 10.00
N GLU A 409 17.01 -4.48 10.33
CA GLU A 409 17.44 -5.86 10.14
C GLU A 409 17.68 -6.18 8.65
N ILE A 410 16.79 -5.74 7.75
CA ILE A 410 16.96 -5.92 6.30
C ILE A 410 18.23 -5.22 5.82
N GLN A 411 18.42 -3.96 6.18
CA GLN A 411 19.61 -3.18 5.83
C GLN A 411 20.89 -3.86 6.35
N HIS A 412 20.86 -4.36 7.59
CA HIS A 412 21.96 -5.11 8.18
C HIS A 412 22.25 -6.41 7.42
N ASN A 413 21.23 -7.21 7.13
CA ASN A 413 21.35 -8.46 6.38
C ASN A 413 21.93 -8.22 4.99
N ILE A 414 21.51 -7.18 4.27
CA ILE A 414 22.07 -6.81 2.97
C ILE A 414 23.59 -6.59 3.08
N VAL A 415 24.04 -5.75 4.02
CA VAL A 415 25.47 -5.44 4.19
C VAL A 415 26.25 -6.70 4.55
N LYS A 416 25.70 -7.51 5.45
CA LYS A 416 26.27 -8.82 5.82
C LYS A 416 26.38 -9.73 4.60
N TYR A 417 25.37 -9.75 3.73
CA TYR A 417 25.29 -10.68 2.63
C TYR A 417 26.24 -10.37 1.49
N ILE A 418 26.49 -9.09 1.23
CA ILE A 418 27.42 -8.63 0.19
C ILE A 418 28.87 -8.55 0.66
N GLN A 419 29.14 -8.69 1.96
CA GLN A 419 30.48 -8.55 2.54
C GLN A 419 31.56 -9.39 1.83
N PRO A 420 31.32 -10.68 1.46
CA PRO A 420 32.33 -11.44 0.71
C PRO A 420 32.66 -10.85 -0.67
N ILE A 421 31.70 -10.22 -1.33
CA ILE A 421 31.87 -9.58 -2.65
C ILE A 421 32.66 -8.29 -2.49
N VAL A 422 32.36 -7.52 -1.45
CA VAL A 422 33.09 -6.31 -1.08
C VAL A 422 34.58 -6.62 -0.85
N GLU A 423 34.88 -7.68 -0.12
CA GLU A 423 36.25 -8.14 0.14
C GLU A 423 36.93 -8.65 -1.13
N LYS A 424 36.23 -9.48 -1.93
CA LYS A 424 36.71 -10.02 -3.21
C LYS A 424 37.20 -8.92 -4.16
N TYR A 425 36.46 -7.82 -4.26
CA TYR A 425 36.74 -6.72 -5.18
C TYR A 425 37.39 -5.49 -4.53
N ARG A 426 37.74 -5.56 -3.24
CA ARG A 426 38.33 -4.46 -2.46
C ARG A 426 37.50 -3.16 -2.56
N LEU A 427 36.17 -3.28 -2.50
CA LEU A 427 35.25 -2.14 -2.63
C LEU A 427 35.23 -1.31 -1.35
N THR A 428 35.14 0.01 -1.49
CA THR A 428 34.73 0.90 -0.40
C THR A 428 33.20 0.89 -0.31
N VAL A 429 32.64 0.65 0.87
CA VAL A 429 31.18 0.62 1.07
C VAL A 429 30.73 1.83 1.88
N LYS A 430 29.65 2.48 1.44
CA LYS A 430 28.95 3.54 2.15
C LYS A 430 27.51 3.08 2.44
N PRO A 431 27.29 2.35 3.55
CA PRO A 431 25.99 1.76 3.83
C PRO A 431 25.10 2.73 4.60
N PHE A 432 24.02 3.19 3.96
CA PHE A 432 22.92 3.92 4.62
C PHE A 432 23.38 5.11 5.47
N GLU A 433 24.32 5.93 4.95
CA GLU A 433 24.87 7.07 5.67
C GLU A 433 23.75 8.03 6.15
N GLY A 434 23.68 8.25 7.47
CA GLY A 434 22.66 9.12 8.10
C GLY A 434 21.34 8.43 8.46
N ASP A 435 21.21 7.12 8.23
CA ASP A 435 20.07 6.32 8.70
C ASP A 435 20.29 5.88 10.15
N LYS A 436 19.64 6.58 11.09
CA LYS A 436 19.76 6.30 12.54
C LYS A 436 19.30 4.89 12.91
N GLY A 437 18.26 4.37 12.26
CA GLY A 437 17.73 3.03 12.59
C GLY A 437 18.75 1.95 12.25
N TYR A 438 19.42 2.08 11.11
CA TYR A 438 20.54 1.22 10.74
C TYR A 438 21.73 1.35 11.72
N GLU A 439 22.12 2.57 12.06
CA GLU A 439 23.23 2.83 13.00
C GLU A 439 22.99 2.21 14.38
N ASP A 440 21.79 2.40 14.93
CA ASP A 440 21.38 1.86 16.22
C ASP A 440 21.38 0.33 16.20
N TYR A 441 20.77 -0.30 15.18
CA TYR A 441 20.71 -1.75 15.05
C TYR A 441 22.12 -2.36 14.93
N LYS A 442 22.96 -1.79 14.07
CA LYS A 442 24.34 -2.24 13.87
C LYS A 442 25.17 -2.21 15.14
N SER A 443 24.92 -1.27 16.06
CA SER A 443 25.66 -1.17 17.31
C SER A 443 25.40 -2.33 18.28
N VAL A 444 24.27 -3.01 18.14
CA VAL A 444 23.81 -4.10 19.02
C VAL A 444 24.15 -5.48 18.46
N TYR A 445 24.11 -5.65 17.14
CA TYR A 445 24.29 -6.95 16.49
C TYR A 445 25.67 -7.04 15.81
N GLU A 446 26.59 -7.78 16.43
CA GLU A 446 27.91 -8.07 15.85
C GLU A 446 27.77 -8.87 14.54
N SER A 447 28.53 -8.49 13.51
CA SER A 447 28.58 -9.19 12.24
C SER A 447 29.34 -10.52 12.38
N ALA A 448 28.63 -11.65 12.31
CA ALA A 448 29.24 -12.95 12.05
C ALA A 448 29.77 -13.01 10.61
N SER A 449 30.97 -13.56 10.41
CA SER A 449 31.56 -13.76 9.08
C SER A 449 30.77 -14.81 8.30
N ILE A 450 30.44 -14.49 7.04
CA ILE A 450 29.85 -15.44 6.09
C ILE A 450 30.97 -16.01 5.23
N GLU A 451 30.91 -17.31 4.94
CA GLU A 451 31.87 -17.97 4.05
C GLU A 451 31.88 -17.30 2.67
N ALA A 452 33.09 -17.14 2.13
CA ALA A 452 33.28 -16.55 0.81
C ALA A 452 32.70 -17.44 -0.28
N LEU A 453 32.07 -16.83 -1.28
CA LEU A 453 31.65 -17.53 -2.49
C LEU A 453 32.90 -18.05 -3.22
N GLU A 454 32.93 -19.35 -3.57
CA GLU A 454 34.01 -19.90 -4.39
C GLU A 454 34.00 -19.25 -5.77
N ASP A 455 35.13 -18.63 -6.15
CA ASP A 455 35.28 -17.98 -7.44
C ASP A 455 35.68 -18.98 -8.53
N GLY A 456 34.87 -19.07 -9.59
CA GLY A 456 35.18 -19.83 -10.80
C GLY A 456 36.19 -19.14 -11.72
N VAL A 457 36.45 -17.84 -11.52
CA VAL A 457 37.34 -17.03 -12.37
C VAL A 457 38.68 -16.83 -11.66
N LYS A 458 39.77 -17.34 -12.26
CA LYS A 458 41.14 -17.09 -11.79
C LYS A 458 41.75 -15.95 -12.61
N PRO A 459 41.85 -14.72 -12.08
CA PRO A 459 42.37 -13.60 -12.84
C PRO A 459 43.86 -13.80 -13.16
N PHE A 460 44.27 -13.45 -14.39
CA PHE A 460 45.66 -13.55 -14.83
C PHE A 460 46.57 -12.44 -14.24
N TYR A 461 45.97 -11.36 -13.76
CA TYR A 461 46.64 -10.20 -13.16
C TYR A 461 45.75 -9.59 -12.07
N GLU A 462 46.35 -8.90 -11.09
CA GLU A 462 45.58 -8.13 -10.10
C GLU A 462 44.88 -6.95 -10.75
N VAL A 463 43.61 -6.75 -10.40
CA VAL A 463 42.81 -5.59 -10.83
C VAL A 463 42.48 -4.74 -9.62
N ASP A 464 42.81 -3.46 -9.69
CA ASP A 464 42.28 -2.47 -8.78
C ASP A 464 41.04 -1.83 -9.42
N TYR A 465 39.87 -2.23 -8.93
CA TYR A 465 38.60 -1.69 -9.42
C TYR A 465 38.35 -0.25 -8.94
N ASN A 466 39.10 0.23 -7.94
CA ASN A 466 38.88 1.51 -7.24
C ASN A 466 37.39 1.74 -6.95
N GLY A 467 36.71 0.68 -6.52
CA GLY A 467 35.26 0.61 -6.51
C GLY A 467 34.66 1.23 -5.25
N THR A 468 33.59 2.01 -5.41
CA THR A 468 32.76 2.50 -4.30
C THR A 468 31.32 2.04 -4.48
N LEU A 469 30.79 1.33 -3.50
CA LEU A 469 29.40 0.89 -3.44
C LEU A 469 28.64 1.74 -2.43
N VAL A 470 27.65 2.49 -2.91
CA VAL A 470 26.76 3.30 -2.09
C VAL A 470 25.44 2.57 -1.92
N LEU A 471 24.98 2.41 -0.67
CA LEU A 471 23.68 1.85 -0.35
C LEU A 471 22.78 2.92 0.24
N THR A 472 21.58 3.09 -0.31
CA THR A 472 20.57 4.02 0.20
C THR A 472 19.22 3.34 0.29
N SER A 473 18.34 3.83 1.15
CA SER A 473 16.96 3.36 1.24
C SER A 473 15.99 4.48 0.86
N SER A 474 14.86 4.11 0.26
CA SER A 474 13.76 5.02 -0.05
C SER A 474 12.41 4.37 0.28
N GLN A 475 11.35 5.19 0.27
CA GLN A 475 9.96 4.74 0.49
C GLN A 475 9.71 3.95 1.79
N GLN A 476 10.55 4.14 2.81
CA GLN A 476 10.41 3.44 4.09
C GLN A 476 9.00 3.64 4.69
N THR A 477 8.28 2.53 4.86
CA THR A 477 7.00 2.44 5.53
C THR A 477 7.11 1.36 6.59
N LEU A 478 6.84 1.69 7.85
CA LEU A 478 6.85 0.68 8.91
C LEU A 478 5.66 -0.26 8.75
N VAL A 479 5.80 -1.46 9.30
CA VAL A 479 4.68 -2.39 9.49
C VAL A 479 3.54 -1.65 10.22
N ALA A 480 2.32 -1.70 9.67
CA ALA A 480 1.20 -1.00 10.28
C ALA A 480 0.80 -1.66 11.61
N PRO A 481 0.37 -0.89 12.63
CA PRO A 481 -0.22 -1.46 13.83
C PRO A 481 -1.45 -2.32 13.51
N VAL A 482 -1.70 -3.35 14.31
CA VAL A 482 -2.90 -4.19 14.17
C VAL A 482 -4.12 -3.40 14.64
N SER A 483 -5.08 -3.19 13.74
CA SER A 483 -6.36 -2.57 14.07
C SER A 483 -7.21 -3.51 14.93
N PRO A 484 -8.00 -2.97 15.87
CA PRO A 484 -8.86 -3.78 16.73
C PRO A 484 -9.86 -4.61 15.94
N THR A 485 -9.96 -5.91 16.25
CA THR A 485 -10.99 -6.83 15.74
C THR A 485 -11.99 -7.21 16.84
N SER A 486 -12.25 -6.27 17.76
CA SER A 486 -13.24 -6.38 18.84
C SER A 486 -13.64 -5.00 19.38
N GLY A 487 -14.80 -4.93 20.02
CA GLY A 487 -15.34 -3.71 20.61
C GLY A 487 -16.22 -2.92 19.64
N ALA A 488 -16.84 -1.84 20.13
CA ALA A 488 -17.98 -1.18 19.48
C ALA A 488 -17.77 -0.84 17.99
N VAL A 489 -16.61 -0.30 17.60
CA VAL A 489 -16.31 0.03 16.20
C VAL A 489 -16.23 -1.22 15.32
N TRP A 490 -15.55 -2.27 15.79
CA TRP A 490 -15.49 -3.54 15.07
C TRP A 490 -16.86 -4.21 15.02
N ASP A 491 -17.65 -4.14 16.09
CA ASP A 491 -18.98 -4.76 16.15
C ASP A 491 -19.93 -4.12 15.13
N VAL A 492 -19.89 -2.78 14.99
CA VAL A 492 -20.65 -2.06 13.94
C VAL A 492 -20.14 -2.44 12.55
N PHE A 493 -18.81 -2.43 12.33
CA PHE A 493 -18.21 -2.75 11.03
C PHE A 493 -18.50 -4.19 10.60
N SER A 494 -18.12 -5.17 11.42
CA SER A 494 -18.31 -6.60 11.14
C SER A 494 -19.79 -7.02 11.15
N GLY A 495 -20.63 -6.44 12.00
CA GLY A 495 -22.08 -6.61 11.95
C GLY A 495 -22.68 -6.12 10.63
N THR A 496 -22.21 -4.97 10.13
CA THR A 496 -22.63 -4.43 8.82
C THR A 496 -22.20 -5.34 7.68
N ILE A 497 -20.98 -5.89 7.73
CA ILE A 497 -20.48 -6.87 6.76
C ILE A 497 -21.40 -8.10 6.74
N GLN A 498 -21.71 -8.65 7.90
CA GLN A 498 -22.59 -9.83 8.01
C GLN A 498 -23.97 -9.58 7.41
N HIS A 499 -24.55 -8.41 7.66
CA HIS A 499 -25.85 -8.04 7.08
C HIS A 499 -25.77 -7.85 5.56
N SER A 500 -24.79 -7.08 5.08
CA SER A 500 -24.72 -6.64 3.68
C SER A 500 -24.40 -7.78 2.71
N PHE A 501 -23.73 -8.82 3.17
CA PHE A 501 -23.35 -9.98 2.35
C PHE A 501 -24.09 -11.26 2.75
N ALA A 502 -25.14 -11.16 3.56
CA ALA A 502 -25.97 -12.29 3.94
C ALA A 502 -26.54 -13.00 2.71
N PHE A 503 -26.59 -14.33 2.75
CA PHE A 503 -27.12 -15.15 1.67
C PHE A 503 -27.84 -16.38 2.23
N GLU A 504 -28.74 -16.95 1.44
CA GLU A 504 -29.54 -18.09 1.86
C GLU A 504 -28.67 -19.33 2.09
N GLY A 505 -28.88 -20.01 3.22
CA GLY A 505 -28.24 -21.29 3.52
C GLY A 505 -26.77 -21.21 3.95
N GLY A 506 -26.23 -20.01 4.17
CA GLY A 506 -24.84 -19.85 4.63
C GLY A 506 -24.62 -18.75 5.66
N LYS A 507 -23.36 -18.58 6.03
CA LYS A 507 -22.89 -17.65 7.07
C LYS A 507 -21.82 -16.72 6.52
N VAL A 508 -21.89 -15.44 6.88
CA VAL A 508 -20.83 -14.46 6.61
C VAL A 508 -19.91 -14.38 7.83
N ILE A 509 -18.60 -14.47 7.61
CA ILE A 509 -17.58 -14.54 8.66
C ILE A 509 -16.57 -13.40 8.42
N PRO A 510 -16.79 -12.22 9.01
CA PRO A 510 -15.79 -11.16 9.02
C PRO A 510 -14.64 -11.55 9.93
N THR A 511 -13.42 -11.54 9.40
CA THR A 511 -12.20 -11.72 10.20
C THR A 511 -11.08 -10.86 9.65
N GLY A 512 -10.32 -10.23 10.54
CA GLY A 512 -9.23 -9.36 10.16
C GLY A 512 -8.08 -10.14 9.56
N GLU A 513 -7.46 -9.59 8.52
CA GLU A 513 -6.36 -10.24 7.79
C GLU A 513 -5.16 -9.29 7.60
N LEU A 514 -4.03 -9.80 7.09
CA LEU A 514 -2.85 -9.01 6.75
C LEU A 514 -2.80 -8.77 5.23
N MET A 515 -2.59 -7.52 4.84
CA MET A 515 -2.33 -7.13 3.45
C MET A 515 -0.83 -7.00 3.18
N THR A 516 -0.41 -7.44 2.00
CA THR A 516 1.00 -7.40 1.57
C THR A 516 1.42 -6.06 0.98
N GLY A 517 0.48 -5.35 0.34
CA GLY A 517 0.63 -3.99 -0.15
C GLY A 517 0.40 -2.96 0.96
N ASN A 518 0.69 -1.70 0.62
CA ASN A 518 0.40 -0.55 1.46
C ASN A 518 -0.55 0.37 0.71
N THR A 519 -1.45 1.01 1.43
CA THR A 519 -2.41 2.00 0.92
C THR A 519 -2.11 3.38 1.47
N ASP A 520 -2.96 4.36 1.15
CA ASP A 520 -2.93 5.71 1.72
C ASP A 520 -3.08 5.71 3.26
N THR A 521 -3.73 4.69 3.82
CA THR A 521 -3.87 4.52 5.28
C THR A 521 -2.59 4.63 6.10
N ARG A 522 -1.41 4.33 5.53
CA ARG A 522 -0.11 4.47 6.20
C ARG A 522 0.12 5.90 6.72
N HIS A 523 -0.54 6.89 6.09
CA HIS A 523 -0.45 8.30 6.46
C HIS A 523 -1.47 8.70 7.54
N TYR A 524 -2.53 7.92 7.74
CA TYR A 524 -3.65 8.28 8.63
C TYR A 524 -3.60 7.63 10.02
N LEU A 525 -2.52 6.92 10.36
CA LEU A 525 -2.40 6.16 11.60
C LEU A 525 -2.47 7.02 12.88
N GLY A 526 -2.21 8.33 12.79
CA GLY A 526 -2.37 9.28 13.91
C GLY A 526 -3.83 9.63 14.23
N LEU A 527 -4.74 9.52 13.26
CA LEU A 527 -6.13 9.94 13.38
C LEU A 527 -7.01 8.95 14.14
N THR A 528 -6.70 7.65 14.09
CA THR A 528 -7.42 6.59 14.82
C THR A 528 -6.65 5.28 14.81
N ARG A 529 -6.91 4.41 15.80
CA ARG A 529 -6.46 3.01 15.80
C ARG A 529 -7.36 2.08 14.97
N ASN A 530 -8.55 2.53 14.59
CA ASN A 530 -9.53 1.72 13.86
C ASN A 530 -9.39 1.93 12.35
N VAL A 531 -8.35 1.34 11.75
CA VAL A 531 -8.00 1.54 10.33
C VAL A 531 -8.15 0.23 9.56
N TYR A 532 -9.21 0.12 8.78
CA TYR A 532 -9.53 -1.08 8.01
C TYR A 532 -9.32 -0.83 6.52
N ARG A 533 -8.80 -1.84 5.82
CA ARG A 533 -8.48 -1.79 4.38
C ARG A 533 -9.27 -2.88 3.68
N TRP A 534 -10.30 -2.49 2.95
CA TRP A 534 -11.20 -3.46 2.37
C TRP A 534 -12.01 -2.91 1.20
N THR A 535 -11.64 -3.40 0.01
CA THR A 535 -12.48 -3.34 -1.18
C THR A 535 -13.34 -4.60 -1.19
N PRO A 536 -14.67 -4.51 -0.93
CA PRO A 536 -15.52 -5.67 -0.69
C PRO A 536 -15.91 -6.38 -1.98
N THR A 537 -14.92 -7.02 -2.60
CA THR A 537 -15.05 -7.68 -3.90
C THR A 537 -14.98 -9.19 -3.71
N ARG A 538 -15.92 -9.93 -4.30
CA ARG A 538 -15.85 -11.40 -4.35
C ARG A 538 -14.64 -11.88 -5.13
N GLN A 539 -14.08 -13.01 -4.73
CA GLN A 539 -13.00 -13.67 -5.46
C GLN A 539 -13.38 -13.82 -6.95
N GLY A 540 -12.50 -13.34 -7.84
CA GLY A 540 -12.75 -13.33 -9.29
C GLY A 540 -13.74 -12.27 -9.76
N GLY A 541 -14.15 -11.32 -8.91
CA GLY A 541 -14.99 -10.16 -9.25
C GLY A 541 -14.21 -8.94 -9.72
N SER A 542 -12.90 -8.91 -9.51
CA SER A 542 -11.94 -7.93 -10.03
C SER A 542 -10.77 -8.67 -10.66
N ASP A 543 -10.18 -8.09 -11.70
CA ASP A 543 -9.05 -8.67 -12.42
C ASP A 543 -8.15 -7.58 -13.01
N GLY A 544 -6.88 -7.91 -13.24
CA GLY A 544 -5.95 -7.07 -13.98
C GLY A 544 -5.43 -5.81 -13.27
N VAL A 545 -5.56 -5.70 -11.94
CA VAL A 545 -4.96 -4.59 -11.16
C VAL A 545 -3.46 -4.50 -11.48
N HIS A 546 -3.00 -3.27 -11.75
CA HIS A 546 -1.62 -2.94 -12.16
C HIS A 546 -1.10 -3.62 -13.44
N THR A 547 -1.95 -4.31 -14.20
CA THR A 547 -1.58 -4.95 -15.46
C THR A 547 -2.57 -4.60 -16.58
N ILE A 548 -2.43 -5.26 -17.73
CA ILE A 548 -3.33 -5.10 -18.88
C ILE A 548 -4.71 -5.65 -18.55
N ASN A 549 -5.75 -5.14 -19.21
CA ASN A 549 -7.12 -5.65 -19.12
C ASN A 549 -7.74 -5.54 -17.71
N GLU A 550 -7.34 -4.54 -16.92
CA GLU A 550 -7.98 -4.23 -15.65
C GLU A 550 -9.50 -4.05 -15.83
N ARG A 551 -10.28 -4.67 -14.94
CA ARG A 551 -11.74 -4.69 -15.00
C ARG A 551 -12.39 -5.08 -13.67
N ILE A 552 -13.60 -4.56 -13.46
CA ILE A 552 -14.47 -4.91 -12.34
C ILE A 552 -15.81 -5.48 -12.84
N ASN A 553 -16.28 -6.54 -12.19
CA ASN A 553 -17.62 -7.06 -12.42
C ASN A 553 -18.64 -6.12 -11.78
N MET A 554 -19.51 -5.55 -12.59
CA MET A 554 -20.40 -4.49 -12.13
C MET A 554 -21.46 -4.96 -11.15
N THR A 555 -21.82 -6.25 -11.15
CA THR A 555 -22.69 -6.81 -10.09
C THR A 555 -21.95 -6.84 -8.75
N VAL A 556 -20.66 -7.21 -8.74
CA VAL A 556 -19.84 -7.22 -7.52
C VAL A 556 -19.59 -5.79 -7.02
N HIS A 557 -19.33 -4.84 -7.92
CA HIS A 557 -19.27 -3.43 -7.59
C HIS A 557 -20.56 -2.93 -6.91
N MET A 558 -21.74 -3.37 -7.38
CA MET A 558 -23.01 -3.00 -6.74
C MET A 558 -23.16 -3.58 -5.33
N GLU A 559 -22.56 -4.73 -5.00
CA GLU A 559 -22.52 -5.22 -3.62
C GLU A 559 -21.70 -4.29 -2.71
N ALA A 560 -20.58 -3.75 -3.22
CA ALA A 560 -19.79 -2.74 -2.51
C ALA A 560 -20.59 -1.47 -2.22
N VAL A 561 -21.32 -0.95 -3.21
CA VAL A 561 -22.20 0.22 -3.05
C VAL A 561 -23.22 -0.01 -1.93
N ARG A 562 -23.85 -1.19 -1.90
CA ARG A 562 -24.84 -1.54 -0.85
C ARG A 562 -24.20 -1.63 0.52
N PHE A 563 -23.01 -2.23 0.61
CA PHE A 563 -22.25 -2.27 1.85
C PHE A 563 -21.93 -0.86 2.37
N TYR A 564 -21.39 0.02 1.53
CA TYR A 564 -21.07 1.40 1.93
C TYR A 564 -22.31 2.18 2.38
N TYR A 565 -23.46 1.98 1.72
CA TYR A 565 -24.74 2.58 2.12
C TYR A 565 -25.17 2.13 3.52
N ASN A 566 -25.09 0.82 3.79
CA ASN A 566 -25.41 0.26 5.10
C ASN A 566 -24.40 0.71 6.18
N LEU A 567 -23.12 0.78 5.84
CA LEU A 567 -22.04 1.18 6.72
C LEU A 567 -22.24 2.60 7.24
N VAL A 568 -22.52 3.55 6.34
CA VAL A 568 -22.78 4.94 6.73
C VAL A 568 -23.96 5.03 7.69
N ARG A 569 -25.07 4.34 7.38
CA ARG A 569 -26.28 4.35 8.24
C ARG A 569 -26.03 3.74 9.62
N ASN A 570 -25.32 2.61 9.68
CA ASN A 570 -25.04 1.93 10.94
C ASN A 570 -24.08 2.72 11.83
N PHE A 571 -23.05 3.35 11.25
CA PHE A 571 -22.16 4.24 12.01
C PHE A 571 -22.86 5.53 12.47
N ASP A 572 -23.77 6.08 11.66
CA ASP A 572 -24.56 7.25 12.04
C ASP A 572 -25.53 6.97 13.20
N ALA A 573 -26.11 5.76 13.22
CA ALA A 573 -27.01 5.30 14.28
C ALA A 573 -26.30 4.83 15.56
N SER A 574 -24.98 4.62 15.53
CA SER A 574 -24.19 4.12 16.66
C SER A 574 -23.43 5.21 17.40
N ASP A 575 -23.13 4.96 18.67
CA ASP A 575 -22.24 5.79 19.49
C ASP A 575 -20.78 5.29 19.47
N ALA A 576 -20.44 4.40 18.52
CA ALA A 576 -19.13 3.74 18.40
C ALA A 576 -17.96 4.69 18.13
#